data_AF-A0A927SJN8-F1
#
_entry.id   AF-A0A927SJN8-F1
#
_cell.length_a   1.000
_cell.length_b   1.000
_cell.length_c   1.000
_cell.angle_alpha   90.00
_cell.angle_beta   90.00
_cell.angle_gamma   90.00
#
_symmetry.space_group_name_H-M   'P 1'
#
loop_
_entity.id
_entity.type
_entity.pdbx_description
1 polymer ?
#
loop_
_entity_poly.entity_id
_entity_poly.type
_entity_poly.pdbx_seq_one_letter_code
_entity_poly.pdbx_strand_id
1 'polypeptide(L)' 'MDDQNKKQSGGFNPIGLCMGLGVGLCFGVAMDNMGLGIALGLGVGLCFCVALGQKKEDK' A
#
# COMPACT_ATOMS: atom_id res chain seq x y z
N MET A 1 8.94 -20.60 5.75
CA MET A 1 8.96 -19.72 4.55
C MET A 1 7.74 -18.84 4.73
N ASP A 2 7.89 -17.83 5.57
CA ASP A 2 6.79 -17.24 6.31
C ASP A 2 6.23 -16.01 5.60
N ASP A 3 4.93 -16.08 5.36
CA ASP A 3 3.95 -15.02 5.61
C ASP A 3 4.29 -13.59 5.20
N GLN A 4 3.82 -13.18 4.03
CA GLN A 4 3.44 -11.77 3.76
C GLN A 4 2.22 -11.63 2.82
N ASN A 5 1.44 -12.67 2.55
CA ASN A 5 0.14 -12.53 1.83
C ASN A 5 -0.99 -12.25 2.83
N LYS A 6 -0.89 -11.14 3.58
CA LYS A 6 -1.99 -10.66 4.42
C LYS A 6 -3.01 -9.96 3.52
N LYS A 7 -3.68 -10.74 2.68
CA LYS A 7 -4.88 -10.33 1.95
C LYS A 7 -6.00 -10.25 2.99
N GLN A 8 -6.08 -9.09 3.66
CA GLN A 8 -7.19 -8.72 4.54
C GLN A 8 -8.49 -8.74 3.73
N SER A 9 -9.14 -9.88 3.77
CA SER A 9 -10.53 -10.07 3.38
C SER A 9 -11.39 -9.43 4.47
N GLY A 10 -11.91 -8.24 4.22
CA GLY A 10 -12.85 -7.56 5.11
C GLY A 10 -12.84 -6.05 4.91
N GLY A 11 -13.84 -5.51 4.22
CA GLY A 11 -14.27 -4.10 4.23
C GLY A 11 -13.27 -3.00 3.82
N PHE A 12 -11.99 -3.29 3.65
CA PHE A 12 -10.91 -2.33 3.43
C PHE A 12 -10.34 -2.55 2.02
N ASN A 13 -10.35 -1.54 1.15
CA ASN A 13 -9.91 -1.69 -0.24
C ASN A 13 -8.38 -1.93 -0.32
N PRO A 14 -7.90 -3.17 -0.47
CA PRO A 14 -6.47 -3.48 -0.37
C PRO A 14 -5.66 -2.92 -1.56
N ILE A 15 -6.37 -2.46 -2.61
CA ILE A 15 -5.83 -1.86 -3.82
C ILE A 15 -4.94 -0.65 -3.51
N GLY A 16 -5.32 0.21 -2.56
CA GLY A 16 -4.52 1.38 -2.21
C GLY A 16 -3.15 1.00 -1.64
N LEU A 17 -3.12 -0.02 -0.78
CA LEU A 17 -1.89 -0.54 -0.21
C LEU A 17 -1.03 -1.23 -1.27
N CYS A 18 -1.60 -2.12 -2.09
CA CYS A 18 -0.86 -2.82 -3.15
C CYS A 18 -0.27 -1.87 -4.19
N MET A 19 -1.01 -0.83 -4.59
CA MET A 19 -0.53 0.18 -5.53
C MET A 19 0.60 1.00 -4.91
N GLY A 20 0.44 1.48 -3.67
CA GLY A 20 1.48 2.24 -2.98
C GLY A 20 2.77 1.44 -2.75
N LEU A 21 2.65 0.17 -2.33
CA LEU A 21 3.80 -0.71 -2.16
C LEU A 21 4.52 -1.00 -3.48
N GLY A 22 3.78 -1.29 -4.56
CA GLY A 22 4.37 -1.56 -5.87
C GLY A 22 5.13 -0.37 -6.44
N VAL A 23 4.54 0.82 -6.37
CA VAL A 23 5.19 2.07 -6.82
C VAL A 23 6.37 2.43 -5.92
N GLY A 24 6.21 2.32 -4.60
CA GLY A 24 7.27 2.60 -3.63
C GLY A 24 8.47 1.65 -3.76
N LEU A 25 8.24 0.36 -4.00
CA LEU A 25 9.30 -0.61 -4.28
C LEU A 25 10.07 -0.25 -5.56
N CYS A 26 9.37 0.11 -6.63
CA CYS A 26 10.02 0.50 -7.88
C CYS A 26 10.89 1.76 -7.71
N PHE A 27 10.39 2.76 -6.97
CA PHE A 27 11.16 3.94 -6.59
C PHE A 27 12.33 3.63 -5.66
N GLY A 28 12.14 2.73 -4.69
CA GLY A 28 13.19 2.29 -3.78
C GLY A 28 14.34 1.58 -4.48
N VAL A 29 14.02 0.75 -5.47
CA VAL A 29 15.01 0.11 -6.35
C VAL A 29 15.71 1.15 -7.21
N ALA A 30 14.98 2.13 -7.77
CA ALA A 30 15.56 3.17 -8.62
C ALA A 30 16.52 4.11 -7.86
N MET A 31 16.26 4.37 -6.57
CA MET A 31 17.11 5.21 -5.72
C MET A 31 18.20 4.42 -4.99
N ASP A 32 18.35 3.11 -5.25
CA ASP A 32 19.24 2.20 -4.50
C ASP A 32 18.98 2.24 -2.98
N ASN A 33 17.77 2.63 -2.58
CA ASN A 33 17.40 2.90 -1.20
C ASN A 33 16.00 2.35 -0.91
N MET A 34 15.97 1.04 -0.64
CA MET A 34 14.74 0.31 -0.29
C MET A 34 14.02 0.90 0.92
N GLY A 35 14.77 1.42 1.91
CA GLY A 35 14.18 2.03 3.10
C GLY A 35 13.30 3.24 2.77
N LEU A 36 13.79 4.13 1.89
CA LEU A 36 13.02 5.28 1.41
C LEU A 36 11.83 4.85 0.56
N GLY A 37 12.01 3.92 -0.37
CA GLY A 37 10.94 3.46 -1.25
C GLY A 37 9.78 2.80 -0.50
N ILE A 38 10.09 1.95 0.49
CA ILE A 38 9.08 1.29 1.32
C ILE A 38 8.38 2.30 2.23
N ALA A 39 9.11 3.23 2.85
CA ALA A 39 8.50 4.26 3.72
C ALA A 39 7.53 5.17 2.94
N LEU A 40 7.94 5.60 1.74
CA LEU A 40 7.13 6.47 0.86
C LEU A 40 5.93 5.71 0.29
N GLY A 41 6.15 4.48 -0.20
CA GLY A 41 5.10 3.62 -0.73
C GLY A 41 4.06 3.20 0.30
N LEU A 42 4.48 2.85 1.52
CA LEU A 42 3.57 2.56 2.63
C LEU A 42 2.83 3.81 3.09
N GLY A 43 3.50 4.95 3.23
CA GLY A 43 2.86 6.22 3.63
C GLY A 43 1.75 6.64 2.65
N VAL A 44 2.06 6.65 1.35
CA VAL A 44 1.10 6.99 0.28
C VAL A 44 0.02 5.92 0.16
N GLY A 45 0.41 4.64 0.16
CA GLY A 45 -0.50 3.50 0.02
C GLY A 45 -1.52 3.41 1.16
N LEU A 46 -1.09 3.62 2.41
CA LEU A 46 -1.97 3.66 3.58
C LEU A 46 -2.92 4.86 3.54
N CYS A 47 -2.43 6.05 3.15
CA CYS A 47 -3.26 7.23 2.98
C CYS A 47 -4.37 6.99 1.95
N PHE A 48 -4.02 6.43 0.78
CA PHE A 48 -5.00 6.05 -0.23
C PHE A 48 -5.93 4.92 0.23
N CYS A 49 -5.42 3.94 0.97
CA CYS A 49 -6.22 2.85 1.51
C CYS A 49 -7.31 3.39 2.45
N VAL A 50 -6.95 4.31 3.34
CA VAL A 50 -7.85 4.99 4.29
C VAL A 50 -8.80 5.95 3.55
N ALA A 51 -8.31 6.76 2.60
CA ALA A 51 -9.13 7.72 1.87
C ALA A 51 -10.14 7.06 0.91
N LEU A 52 -9.76 5.96 0.26
CA LEU A 52 -10.64 5.19 -0.63
C LEU A 52 -11.53 4.19 0.13
N GLY A 53 -11.12 3.75 1.32
CA GLY A 53 -11.95 2.96 2.23
C GLY A 53 -13.12 3.77 2.78
N GLN A 54 -12.86 5.03 3.15
CA GLN A 54 -13.89 5.98 3.60
C GLN A 54 -14.93 6.34 2.54
N LYS A 55 -14.66 6.09 1.25
CA LYS A 55 -15.59 6.35 0.15
C LYS A 55 -16.55 5.21 -0.17
N LYS A 56 -16.60 4.14 0.64
CA LYS A 56 -17.52 3.01 0.47
C LYS A 56 -18.58 2.87 1.58
N GLU A 57 -18.95 3.98 2.20
CA GLU A 57 -20.17 4.08 3.02
C GLU A 57 -21.17 5.08 2.42
N ASP A 58 -21.40 5.00 1.11
CA ASP A 58 -22.62 5.51 0.49
C ASP A 58 -22.91 4.70 -0.78
N LYS A 59 -23.43 3.48 -0.60
CA LYS A 59 -24.66 2.97 -1.24
C LYS A 59 -24.88 1.47 -0.97
#